data_AF-A0A838VN24-F1
#
_entry.id   AF-A0A838VN24-F1
#
_cell.length_a   1.000
_cell.length_b   1.000
_cell.length_c   1.000
_cell.angle_alpha   90.00
_cell.angle_beta   90.00
_cell.angle_gamma   90.00
#
_symmetry.space_group_name_H-M   'P 1'
#
loop_
_entity.id
_entity.type
_entity.pdbx_description
1 polymer ?
#
loop_
_entity_poly.entity_id
_entity_poly.type
_entity_poly.pdbx_seq_one_letter_code
_entity_poly.pdbx_strand_id
1 'polypeptide(L)'
;MQIRRRPPNPTIAVESLHYKISVPGDTPNHILEEIVWHKEVEVAALRVKLPLADLQRQVLAVAPPTRDFVAALRQGKTHPALIAEVKKASPSAGVLRADFDPVMIAQQYERGGASCLSVLTDKKFFQGSFENLA
;
A
#
# COMPACT_ATOMS: atom_id res chain seq x y z
N MET A 1 -12.72 8.96 -14.28
CA MET A 1 -12.97 7.53 -13.99
C MET A 1 -13.65 7.43 -12.62
N GLN A 2 -14.82 6.80 -12.54
CA GLN A 2 -15.55 6.67 -11.27
C GLN A 2 -15.20 5.32 -10.63
N ILE A 3 -14.67 5.34 -9.40
CA ILE A 3 -14.24 4.13 -8.67
C ILE A 3 -15.29 3.85 -7.59
N ARG A 4 -15.97 2.70 -7.66
CA ARG A 4 -16.85 2.26 -6.57
C ARG A 4 -15.96 1.78 -5.44
N ARG A 5 -16.21 2.21 -4.20
CA ARG A 5 -15.36 1.81 -3.06
C ARG A 5 -15.76 0.46 -2.46
N ARG A 6 -16.99 -0.01 -2.72
CA ARG A 6 -17.50 -1.29 -2.22
C ARG A 6 -18.25 -2.02 -3.35
N PRO A 7 -18.29 -3.35 -3.32
CA PRO A 7 -19.15 -4.12 -4.21
C PRO A 7 -20.62 -3.74 -3.97
N PRO A 8 -21.46 -3.70 -5.02
CA PRO A 8 -22.87 -3.39 -4.90
C PRO A 8 -23.64 -4.44 -4.07
N ASN A 9 -23.15 -5.67 -3.99
CA ASN A 9 -23.75 -6.75 -3.21
C ASN A 9 -22.69 -7.50 -2.37
N PRO A 10 -22.46 -7.11 -1.10
CA PRO A 10 -21.54 -7.83 -0.24
C PRO A 10 -22.08 -9.22 0.10
N THR A 11 -21.21 -10.22 0.23
CA THR A 11 -21.59 -11.56 0.68
C THR A 11 -22.17 -11.49 2.10
N ILE A 12 -23.35 -12.09 2.28
CA ILE A 12 -24.00 -12.20 3.58
C ILE A 12 -23.71 -13.60 4.11
N ALA A 13 -23.14 -13.69 5.31
CA ALA A 13 -22.96 -14.94 6.05
C ALA A 13 -24.15 -15.12 6.99
N VAL A 14 -24.86 -16.26 6.88
CA VAL A 14 -25.95 -16.65 7.79
C VAL A 14 -25.65 -18.05 8.31
N GLU A 15 -25.31 -18.15 9.59
CA GLU A 15 -24.94 -19.37 10.33
C GLU A 15 -23.95 -20.30 9.60
N SER A 16 -24.44 -21.15 8.70
CA SER A 16 -23.65 -22.13 7.94
C SER A 16 -23.66 -21.91 6.41
N LEU A 17 -24.38 -20.90 5.90
CA LEU A 17 -24.44 -20.57 4.47
C LEU A 17 -23.79 -19.22 4.18
N HIS A 18 -22.94 -19.22 3.15
CA HIS A 18 -22.52 -18.03 2.45
C HIS A 18 -23.22 -18.02 1.10
N TYR A 19 -24.14 -17.08 0.87
CA TYR A 19 -24.76 -16.90 -0.43
C TYR A 19 -24.43 -15.52 -1.00
N LYS A 20 -24.14 -15.49 -2.30
CA LYS A 20 -23.90 -14.26 -3.07
C LYS A 20 -24.85 -14.27 -4.26
N ILE A 21 -25.72 -13.27 -4.36
CA ILE A 21 -26.56 -13.09 -5.54
C ILE A 21 -25.72 -12.32 -6.56
N SER A 22 -25.37 -12.96 -7.68
CA SER A 22 -24.66 -12.30 -8.76
C SER A 22 -25.55 -11.22 -9.39
N VAL A 23 -25.22 -9.96 -9.11
CA VAL A 23 -25.89 -8.80 -9.72
C VAL A 23 -25.03 -8.19 -10.83
N PRO A 24 -25.61 -7.49 -11.83
CA PRO A 24 -24.81 -6.70 -12.75
C PRO A 24 -23.88 -5.73 -11.99
N GLY A 25 -22.58 -5.78 -12.29
CA GLY A 25 -21.56 -4.96 -11.62
C GLY A 25 -20.96 -5.56 -10.34
N ASP A 26 -21.17 -6.84 -10.04
CA ASP A 26 -20.64 -7.50 -8.83
C ASP A 26 -19.15 -7.86 -8.89
N THR A 27 -18.48 -7.46 -9.96
CA THR A 27 -17.03 -7.52 -10.15
C THR A 27 -16.46 -6.11 -10.31
N PRO A 28 -15.19 -5.89 -9.94
CA PRO A 28 -14.50 -4.64 -10.24
C PRO A 28 -14.45 -4.39 -11.75
N ASN A 29 -14.61 -3.15 -12.19
CA ASN A 29 -14.51 -2.80 -13.62
C ASN A 29 -13.06 -2.71 -14.10
N HIS A 30 -12.11 -2.46 -13.17
CA HIS A 30 -10.68 -2.37 -13.45
C HIS A 30 -9.86 -2.66 -12.20
N ILE A 31 -8.55 -2.91 -12.38
CA ILE A 31 -7.64 -3.29 -11.28
C ILE A 31 -7.64 -2.32 -10.10
N LEU A 32 -7.69 -1.01 -10.36
CA LEU A 32 -7.73 -0.02 -9.27
C LEU A 32 -8.97 -0.15 -8.38
N GLU A 33 -10.10 -0.58 -8.94
CA GLU A 33 -11.33 -0.80 -8.18
C GLU A 33 -11.21 -2.05 -7.30
N GLU A 34 -10.58 -3.12 -7.81
CA GLU A 34 -10.27 -4.30 -7.00
C GLU A 34 -9.34 -3.96 -5.83
N ILE A 35 -8.30 -3.16 -6.10
CA ILE A 35 -7.36 -2.69 -5.07
C ILE A 35 -8.10 -1.92 -3.98
N VAL A 36 -8.98 -0.99 -4.37
CA VAL A 36 -9.76 -0.19 -3.41
C VAL A 36 -10.72 -1.08 -2.61
N TRP A 37 -11.45 -1.99 -3.25
CA TRP A 37 -12.36 -2.90 -2.55
C TRP A 37 -11.62 -3.76 -1.52
N HIS A 38 -10.46 -4.30 -1.90
CA HIS A 38 -9.63 -5.06 -0.97
C HIS A 38 -9.12 -4.19 0.19
N LYS A 39 -8.69 -2.96 -0.10
CA LYS A 39 -8.19 -2.03 0.93
C LYS A 39 -9.25 -1.66 1.95
N GLU A 40 -10.51 -1.49 1.55
CA GLU A 40 -11.60 -1.23 2.48
C GLU A 40 -11.78 -2.37 3.49
N VAL A 41 -11.71 -3.63 3.03
CA VAL A 41 -11.77 -4.81 3.91
C VAL A 41 -10.55 -4.89 4.83
N GLU A 42 -9.34 -4.67 4.28
CA GLU A 42 -8.10 -4.70 5.05
C GLU A 42 -8.09 -3.62 6.14
N VAL A 43 -8.44 -2.37 5.79
CA VAL A 43 -8.49 -1.26 6.74
C VAL A 43 -9.56 -1.47 7.82
N ALA A 44 -10.72 -2.04 7.47
CA ALA A 44 -11.73 -2.39 8.45
C ALA A 44 -11.20 -3.41 9.47
N ALA A 45 -10.51 -4.47 9.01
CA ALA A 45 -9.89 -5.46 9.89
C ALA A 45 -8.78 -4.86 10.75
N LEU A 46 -7.95 -3.96 10.20
CA LEU A 46 -6.89 -3.27 10.94
C LEU A 46 -7.46 -2.35 12.03
N ARG A 47 -8.55 -1.63 11.77
CA ARG A 47 -9.22 -0.78 12.76
C ARG A 47 -9.80 -1.56 13.94
N VAL A 48 -10.22 -2.81 13.72
CA VAL A 48 -10.65 -3.69 14.81
C VAL A 48 -9.46 -4.12 15.67
N LYS A 49 -8.30 -4.41 15.05
CA LYS A 49 -7.09 -4.84 15.76
C LYS A 49 -6.42 -3.70 16.54
N LEU A 50 -6.37 -2.51 15.95
CA LEU A 50 -5.78 -1.31 16.53
C LEU A 50 -6.67 -0.11 16.21
N PRO A 51 -7.55 0.29 17.14
CA PRO A 51 -8.38 1.47 16.98
C PRO A 51 -7.56 2.74 16.71
N LEU A 52 -8.13 3.67 15.95
CA LEU A 52 -7.42 4.89 15.52
C LEU A 52 -6.86 5.70 16.70
N ALA A 53 -7.63 5.84 17.78
CA ALA A 53 -7.20 6.57 18.96
C ALA A 53 -5.96 5.94 19.62
N ASP A 54 -5.87 4.61 19.62
CA ASP A 54 -4.74 3.88 20.18
C ASP A 54 -3.51 4.02 19.28
N LEU A 55 -3.69 3.91 17.96
CA LEU A 55 -2.63 4.17 16.99
C LEU A 55 -2.08 5.59 17.13
N GLN A 56 -2.94 6.60 17.27
CA GLN A 56 -2.52 7.99 17.47
C GLN A 56 -1.69 8.15 18.75
N ARG A 57 -2.14 7.55 19.86
CA ARG A 57 -1.37 7.54 21.12
C ARG A 57 -0.01 6.87 20.97
N GLN A 58 0.04 5.72 20.30
CA GLN A 58 1.30 5.02 20.04
C GLN A 58 2.26 5.88 19.20
N VAL A 59 1.78 6.46 18.08
CA VAL A 59 2.61 7.31 17.21
C VAL A 59 3.18 8.51 17.98
N LEU A 60 2.35 9.20 18.77
CA LEU A 60 2.81 10.34 19.58
C LEU A 60 3.84 9.95 20.65
N ALA A 61 3.78 8.71 21.15
CA ALA A 61 4.67 8.24 22.21
C ALA A 61 6.02 7.72 21.68
N VAL A 62 6.05 7.06 20.52
CA VAL A 62 7.24 6.30 20.08
C VAL A 62 7.75 6.62 18.68
N ALA A 63 6.98 7.32 17.82
CA ALA A 63 7.41 7.55 16.45
C ALA A 63 8.55 8.59 16.40
N PRO A 64 9.60 8.36 15.59
CA PRO A 64 10.64 9.36 15.39
C PRO A 64 10.09 10.60 14.68
N PRO A 65 10.75 11.76 14.80
CA PRO A 65 10.41 12.95 14.03
C PRO A 65 10.38 12.65 12.53
N THR A 66 9.40 13.22 11.83
CA THR A 66 9.28 13.02 10.37
C THR A 66 10.41 13.73 9.63
N ARG A 67 10.95 13.10 8.60
CA ARG A 67 11.86 13.75 7.65
C ARG A 67 11.06 14.65 6.70
N ASP A 68 11.61 15.80 6.33
CA ASP A 68 10.96 16.73 5.39
C ASP A 68 11.09 16.23 3.94
N PHE A 69 10.11 15.43 3.52
CA PHE A 69 10.06 14.82 2.19
C PHE A 69 9.98 15.87 1.07
N VAL A 70 9.28 16.99 1.30
CA VAL A 70 9.10 18.04 0.29
C VAL A 70 10.38 18.85 0.13
N ALA A 71 11.04 19.19 1.24
CA ALA A 71 12.34 19.86 1.19
C ALA A 71 13.39 19.00 0.49
N ALA A 72 13.45 17.69 0.75
CA ALA A 72 14.38 16.77 0.09
C ALA A 72 14.23 16.74 -1.44
N LEU A 73 13.00 16.90 -1.95
CA LEU A 73 12.74 17.03 -3.39
C LEU A 73 13.13 18.40 -3.93
N ARG A 74 12.81 19.48 -3.21
CA ARG A 74 13.18 20.85 -3.61
C ARG A 74 14.70 21.08 -3.61
N GLN A 75 15.40 20.42 -2.70
CA GLN A 75 16.85 20.50 -2.50
C GLN A 75 17.58 19.29 -3.10
N GLY A 76 16.96 18.61 -4.08
CA GLY A 76 17.46 17.35 -4.61
C GLY A 76 18.91 17.42 -5.08
N LYS A 77 19.69 16.38 -4.76
CA LYS A 77 21.11 16.27 -5.17
C LYS A 77 21.26 16.09 -6.68
N THR A 78 20.20 15.63 -7.34
CA THR A 78 20.12 15.42 -8.78
C THR A 78 19.05 16.33 -9.38
N HIS A 79 19.21 16.63 -10.67
CA HIS A 79 18.19 17.30 -11.47
C HIS A 79 17.84 16.40 -12.67
N PRO A 80 16.62 15.80 -12.71
CA PRO A 80 15.52 15.95 -11.75
C PRO A 80 15.79 15.31 -10.38
N ALA A 81 15.10 15.79 -9.34
CA ALA A 81 15.08 15.15 -8.03
C ALA A 81 14.31 13.82 -8.12
N LEU A 82 14.89 12.75 -7.58
CA LEU A 82 14.38 11.39 -7.79
C LEU A 82 13.68 10.85 -6.53
N ILE A 83 12.43 10.38 -6.69
CA ILE A 83 11.80 9.43 -5.77
C ILE A 83 12.05 8.04 -6.33
N ALA A 84 12.92 7.26 -5.69
CA ALA A 84 13.22 5.91 -6.13
C ALA A 84 12.28 4.90 -5.44
N GLU A 85 11.62 4.04 -6.22
CA GLU A 85 10.59 3.13 -5.72
C GLU A 85 11.11 1.72 -5.49
N VAL A 86 10.98 1.23 -4.25
CA VAL A 86 11.26 -0.14 -3.85
C VAL A 86 9.99 -0.98 -4.04
N LYS A 87 9.94 -1.73 -5.16
CA LYS A 87 8.77 -2.51 -5.59
C LYS A 87 9.16 -3.92 -6.06
N LYS A 88 8.52 -4.94 -5.47
CA LYS A 88 8.76 -6.36 -5.79
C LYS A 88 7.97 -6.83 -7.01
N ALA A 89 6.67 -6.52 -7.05
CA ALA A 89 5.77 -6.95 -8.10
C ALA A 89 4.77 -5.84 -8.46
N SER A 90 4.06 -6.00 -9.58
CA SER A 90 2.87 -5.20 -9.90
C SER A 90 1.79 -6.06 -10.55
N PRO A 91 0.51 -5.64 -10.50
CA PRO A 91 -0.57 -6.37 -11.16
C PRO A 91 -0.39 -6.50 -12.68
N SER A 92 0.25 -5.52 -13.32
CA SER A 92 0.43 -5.48 -14.77
C SER A 92 1.63 -6.27 -15.27
N ALA A 93 2.70 -6.37 -14.48
CA ALA A 93 3.98 -6.95 -14.91
C ALA A 93 4.39 -8.19 -14.10
N GLY A 94 3.60 -8.59 -13.11
CA GLY A 94 3.94 -9.71 -12.23
C GLY A 94 5.15 -9.37 -11.34
N VAL A 95 5.99 -10.38 -11.06
CA VAL A 95 7.22 -10.19 -10.26
C VAL A 95 8.27 -9.46 -11.09
N LEU A 96 8.62 -8.24 -10.66
CA LEU A 96 9.65 -7.42 -11.28
C LEU A 96 11.05 -7.84 -10.85
N ARG A 97 11.17 -8.29 -9.59
CA ARG A 97 12.44 -8.71 -8.99
C ARG A 97 12.21 -9.92 -8.09
N ALA A 98 12.70 -11.08 -8.51
CA ALA A 98 12.56 -12.32 -7.75
C ALA A 98 13.40 -12.29 -6.47
N ASP A 99 14.67 -11.88 -6.57
CA ASP A 99 15.55 -11.65 -5.43
C ASP A 99 15.38 -10.23 -4.88
N PHE A 100 14.51 -10.11 -3.89
CA PHE A 100 14.02 -8.85 -3.34
C PHE A 100 14.52 -8.63 -1.92
N ASP A 101 15.62 -7.88 -1.79
CA ASP A 101 16.10 -7.31 -0.54
C ASP A 101 15.80 -5.80 -0.50
N PRO A 102 14.76 -5.37 0.23
CA PRO A 102 14.34 -3.97 0.25
C PRO A 102 15.39 -3.04 0.86
N VAL A 103 16.17 -3.51 1.84
CA VAL A 103 17.19 -2.71 2.53
C VAL A 103 18.37 -2.45 1.60
N MET A 104 18.86 -3.51 0.94
CA MET A 104 19.94 -3.39 -0.03
C MET A 104 19.54 -2.47 -1.20
N ILE A 105 18.31 -2.60 -1.70
CA ILE A 105 17.79 -1.74 -2.78
C ILE A 105 17.72 -0.26 -2.32
N ALA A 106 17.19 0.01 -1.12
CA ALA A 106 17.12 1.35 -0.57
C ALA A 106 18.51 2.01 -0.41
N GLN A 107 19.50 1.26 0.08
CA GLN A 107 20.88 1.72 0.18
C GLN A 107 21.50 2.02 -1.19
N GLN A 108 21.20 1.19 -2.20
CA GLN A 108 21.67 1.46 -3.57
C GLN A 108 21.05 2.74 -4.13
N TYR A 109 19.76 2.99 -3.89
CA TYR A 109 19.11 4.23 -4.30
C TYR A 109 19.67 5.46 -3.60
N GLU A 110 19.94 5.38 -2.29
CA GLU A 110 20.60 6.46 -1.55
C GLU A 110 21.99 6.76 -2.13
N ARG A 111 22.82 5.73 -2.36
CA ARG A 111 24.16 5.89 -2.99
C ARG A 111 24.06 6.43 -4.42
N GLY A 112 23.02 6.05 -5.14
CA GLY A 112 22.70 6.55 -6.49
C GLY A 112 22.20 7.99 -6.52
N GLY A 113 22.03 8.64 -5.37
CA GLY A 113 21.62 10.04 -5.28
C GLY A 113 20.12 10.28 -5.25
N ALA A 114 19.29 9.26 -4.97
CA ALA A 114 17.85 9.44 -4.79
C ALA A 114 17.57 10.44 -3.65
N SER A 115 16.65 11.39 -3.91
CA SER A 115 16.20 12.35 -2.90
C SER A 115 15.30 11.70 -1.87
N CYS A 116 14.43 10.80 -2.34
CA CYS A 116 13.40 10.16 -1.53
C CYS A 116 13.22 8.70 -1.94
N LEU A 117 12.61 7.92 -1.04
CA LEU A 117 12.19 6.55 -1.29
C LEU A 117 10.66 6.46 -1.30
N SER A 118 10.13 5.66 -2.23
CA SER A 118 8.77 5.12 -2.18
C SER A 118 8.88 3.63 -1.89
N VAL A 119 8.19 3.11 -0.88
CA VAL A 119 8.25 1.68 -0.54
C VAL A 119 6.84 1.12 -0.56
N LEU A 120 6.59 0.11 -1.40
CA LEU A 120 5.28 -0.52 -1.49
C LEU A 120 5.04 -1.42 -0.27
N THR A 121 3.98 -1.12 0.47
CA THR A 121 3.56 -1.89 1.65
C THR A 121 2.34 -2.78 1.38
N ASP A 122 1.71 -2.66 0.21
CA ASP A 122 0.57 -3.49 -0.19
C ASP A 122 0.99 -4.93 -0.49
N LYS A 123 0.48 -5.88 0.31
CA LYS A 123 0.83 -7.30 0.23
C LYS A 123 0.21 -7.99 -0.99
N LYS A 124 -1.09 -7.81 -1.24
CA LYS A 124 -1.84 -8.61 -2.21
C LYS A 124 -1.42 -8.31 -3.66
N PHE A 125 -1.27 -7.05 -4.01
CA PHE A 125 -1.11 -6.63 -5.40
C PHE A 125 0.34 -6.31 -5.79
N PHE A 126 1.17 -5.91 -4.82
CA PHE A 126 2.54 -5.49 -5.06
C PHE A 126 3.58 -6.39 -4.36
N GLN A 127 3.14 -7.39 -3.59
CA GLN A 127 3.99 -8.23 -2.74
C GLN A 127 4.90 -7.41 -1.80
N GLY A 128 4.37 -6.27 -1.34
CA GLY A 128 4.99 -5.39 -0.35
C GLY A 128 4.78 -5.87 1.08
N SER A 129 5.31 -5.12 2.05
CA SER A 129 5.10 -5.36 3.48
C SER A 129 5.42 -4.09 4.28
N PHE A 130 4.82 -3.93 5.46
CA PHE A 130 5.23 -2.89 6.41
C PHE A 130 6.66 -3.12 6.91
N GLU A 131 7.13 -4.36 6.97
CA GLU A 131 8.52 -4.70 7.32
C GLU A 131 9.53 -4.22 6.27
N ASN A 132 9.11 -4.03 5.01
CA ASN A 132 9.99 -3.46 3.99
C ASN A 132 10.24 -1.96 4.23
N LEU A 133 9.35 -1.28 4.96
CA LEU A 133 9.39 0.16 5.22
C LEU A 133 9.99 0.49 6.61
N ALA A 134 9.83 -0.42 7.58
CA ALA A 134 10.29 -0.24 8.96
C ALA A 134 11.81 -0.06 9.04
#